data_AF-A0A3D4N6K3-F1
#
_entry.id   AF-A0A3D4N6K3-F1
#
_cell.length_a   1.000
_cell.length_b   1.000
_cell.length_c   1.000
_cell.angle_alpha   90.00
_cell.angle_beta   90.00
_cell.angle_gamma   90.00
#
_symmetry.space_group_name_H-M   'P 1'
#
loop_
_entity.id
_entity.type
_entity.pdbx_description
1 polymer ?
#
loop_
_entity_poly.entity_id
_entity_poly.type
_entity_poly.pdbx_seq_one_letter_code
_entity_poly.pdbx_strand_id
1 'polypeptide(L)'
;MKKRTIMIILAILLLGILFPFAALTQIFSGYAVVFNFVFNSLVSHILMHMALFGSFSWIVMTFYSNRPMKQLILICLGCFLGVGVIQESIQMLSVGVFNVGASLFDLGIDLAGGTIPLLINFLLIKPSKKKLV
;
A
#
# COMPACT_ATOMS: atom_id res chain seq x y z
N MET A 1 -0.04 16.08 -13.24
CA MET A 1 1.42 15.80 -13.14
C MET A 1 1.93 15.18 -14.43
N LYS A 2 3.19 15.42 -14.80
CA LYS A 2 3.81 14.73 -15.95
C LYS A 2 3.94 13.24 -15.64
N LYS A 3 3.69 12.37 -16.62
CA LYS A 3 3.75 10.89 -16.47
C LYS A 3 5.08 10.42 -15.86
N ARG A 4 6.20 11.07 -16.21
CA ARG A 4 7.53 10.82 -15.63
C ARG A 4 7.57 11.00 -14.11
N THR A 5 6.96 12.07 -13.59
CA THR A 5 6.92 12.34 -12.15
C THR A 5 6.14 11.26 -11.40
N ILE A 6 5.01 10.81 -11.95
CA ILE A 6 4.20 9.75 -11.33
C ILE A 6 4.98 8.43 -11.29
N MET A 7 5.71 8.09 -12.36
CA MET A 7 6.55 6.88 -12.37
C MET A 7 7.67 6.94 -11.33
N ILE A 8 8.31 8.10 -11.14
CA ILE A 8 9.35 8.28 -10.12
C ILE A 8 8.75 8.09 -8.71
N ILE A 9 7.60 8.71 -8.44
CA ILE A 9 6.92 8.56 -7.15
C ILE A 9 6.52 7.11 -6.91
N LEU A 10 5.99 6.43 -7.93
CA LEU A 10 5.66 5.01 -7.84
C LEU A 10 6.88 4.16 -7.53
N ALA A 11 8.01 4.41 -8.18
CA ALA A 11 9.24 3.67 -7.93
C ALA A 11 9.75 3.89 -6.49
N ILE A 12 9.75 5.14 -6.00
CA ILE A 12 10.13 5.46 -4.62
C ILE A 12 9.16 4.79 -3.63
N LEU A 13 7.86 4.83 -3.91
CA LEU A 13 6.86 4.21 -3.04
C LEU A 13 7.02 2.68 -3.00
N LEU A 14 7.24 2.03 -4.14
CA LEU A 14 7.49 0.59 -4.21
C LEU A 14 8.78 0.21 -3.48
N LEU A 15 9.84 1.02 -3.61
CA LEU A 15 11.05 0.83 -2.81
C LEU A 15 10.72 0.93 -1.33
N GLY A 16 9.97 1.94 -0.90
CA GLY A 16 9.54 2.08 0.50
C GLY A 16 8.71 0.88 0.99
N ILE A 17 7.74 0.39 0.20
CA ILE A 17 6.90 -0.75 0.57
C ILE A 17 7.72 -2.03 0.68
N LEU A 18 8.58 -2.31 -0.30
CA LEU A 18 9.31 -3.57 -0.37
C LEU A 18 10.56 -3.60 0.51
N PHE A 19 10.96 -2.47 1.09
CA PHE A 19 12.19 -2.39 1.85
C PHE A 19 12.00 -2.95 3.27
N PRO A 20 12.82 -3.91 3.70
CA PRO A 20 12.66 -4.59 4.98
C PRO A 20 13.20 -3.73 6.13
N PHE A 21 12.46 -2.69 6.50
CA PHE A 21 12.87 -1.72 7.52
C PHE A 21 13.18 -2.37 8.88
N ALA A 22 12.50 -3.47 9.25
CA ALA A 22 12.79 -4.15 10.51
C ALA A 22 14.14 -4.89 10.48
N ALA A 23 14.62 -5.34 9.33
CA ALA A 23 15.93 -5.99 9.24
C ALA A 23 17.06 -5.00 9.57
N LEU A 24 16.90 -3.72 9.23
CA LEU A 24 17.87 -2.68 9.57
C LEU A 24 18.03 -2.46 11.08
N THR A 25 16.98 -2.69 11.88
CA THR A 25 17.09 -2.55 13.34
C THR A 25 18.00 -3.61 13.95
N GLN A 26 18.21 -4.73 13.25
CA GLN A 26 19.15 -5.78 13.66
C GLN A 26 20.62 -5.40 13.39
N ILE A 27 20.86 -4.46 12.45
CA ILE A 27 22.20 -4.10 11.98
C ILE A 27 22.68 -2.79 12.64
N PHE A 28 21.80 -1.80 12.82
CA PHE A 28 22.18 -0.46 13.29
C PHE A 28 21.38 0.00 14.51
N SER A 29 22.05 0.06 15.67
CA SER A 29 21.45 0.38 16.97
C SER A 29 20.84 1.78 17.04
N GLY A 30 21.45 2.78 16.38
CA GLY A 30 20.91 4.14 16.31
C GLY A 30 19.57 4.21 15.57
N TYR A 31 19.42 3.42 14.49
CA TYR A 31 18.17 3.33 13.75
C TYR A 31 17.11 2.56 14.54
N ALA A 32 17.51 1.52 15.28
CA ALA A 32 16.58 0.78 16.14
C ALA A 32 15.86 1.69 17.16
N VAL A 33 16.55 2.66 17.76
CA VAL A 33 15.93 3.61 18.70
C VAL A 33 14.85 4.45 18.01
N VAL A 34 15.16 5.02 16.85
CA VAL A 34 14.21 5.87 16.10
C VAL A 34 13.05 5.02 15.58
N PHE A 35 13.35 3.86 15.01
CA PHE A 35 12.34 2.94 14.48
C PHE A 35 11.39 2.50 15.58
N ASN A 36 11.90 2.07 16.74
CA ASN A 36 11.04 1.68 17.86
C ASN A 36 10.26 2.87 18.42
N PHE A 37 10.82 4.08 18.44
CA PHE A 37 10.06 5.26 18.86
C PHE A 37 8.83 5.51 17.96
N VAL A 38 8.98 5.32 16.64
CA VAL A 38 7.92 5.60 15.67
C VAL A 38 6.96 4.43 15.46
N PHE A 39 7.47 3.20 15.46
CA PHE A 39 6.76 2.00 15.01
C PHE A 39 6.46 0.96 16.09
N ASN A 40 6.88 1.17 17.34
CA ASN A 40 6.57 0.21 18.42
C ASN A 40 5.08 0.19 18.81
N SER A 41 4.28 1.14 18.34
CA SER A 41 2.83 1.11 18.51
C SER A 41 2.15 0.33 17.38
N LEU A 42 1.21 -0.55 17.74
CA LEU A 42 0.33 -1.22 16.78
C LEU A 42 -0.42 -0.22 15.91
N VAL A 43 -0.80 0.94 16.47
CA VAL A 43 -1.53 1.98 15.73
C VAL A 43 -0.66 2.59 14.64
N SER A 44 0.61 2.93 14.94
CA SER A 44 1.54 3.44 13.94
C SER A 44 1.83 2.43 12.84
N HIS A 45 1.93 1.15 13.20
CA HIS A 45 2.11 0.05 12.26
C HIS A 45 0.93 0.00 11.27
N ILE A 46 -0.30 -0.09 11.77
CA ILE A 46 -1.52 -0.11 10.95
C ILE A 46 -1.61 1.14 10.06
N LEU A 47 -1.38 2.33 10.62
CA LEU A 47 -1.47 3.58 9.86
C LEU A 47 -0.44 3.66 8.74
N MET A 48 0.78 3.14 8.96
CA MET A 48 1.81 3.09 7.93
C MET A 48 1.39 2.19 6.77
N HIS A 49 0.96 0.95 7.06
CA HIS A 49 0.44 0.03 6.05
C HIS A 49 -0.71 0.66 5.25
N MET A 50 -1.69 1.25 5.94
CA MET A 50 -2.81 1.92 5.29
C MET A 50 -2.37 3.10 4.41
N ALA A 51 -1.41 3.91 4.87
CA ALA A 51 -0.91 5.07 4.13
C ALA A 51 -0.14 4.64 2.87
N LEU A 52 0.73 3.64 2.97
CA LEU A 52 1.53 3.12 1.86
C LEU A 52 0.63 2.50 0.79
N PHE A 53 -0.26 1.58 1.18
CA PHE A 53 -1.14 0.89 0.23
C PHE A 53 -2.26 1.79 -0.30
N GLY A 54 -2.78 2.72 0.51
CA GLY A 54 -3.69 3.76 0.04
C GLY A 54 -3.03 4.66 -1.00
N SER A 55 -1.80 5.13 -0.75
CA SER A 55 -1.05 5.94 -1.72
C SER A 55 -0.73 5.17 -3.00
N PHE A 56 -0.36 3.89 -2.88
CA PHE A 56 -0.08 3.02 -4.02
C PHE A 56 -1.32 2.82 -4.88
N SER A 57 -2.45 2.46 -4.26
CA SER A 57 -3.73 2.29 -4.93
C SER A 57 -4.17 3.58 -5.65
N TRP A 58 -4.01 4.75 -5.02
CA TRP A 58 -4.30 6.04 -5.68
C TRP A 58 -3.44 6.29 -6.94
N ILE A 59 -2.15 5.96 -6.88
CA ILE A 59 -1.24 6.10 -8.02
C ILE A 59 -1.63 5.12 -9.13
N VAL A 60 -1.92 3.87 -8.80
CA VAL A 60 -2.41 2.86 -9.77
C VAL A 60 -3.67 3.37 -10.45
N MET A 61 -4.63 3.89 -9.69
CA MET A 61 -5.86 4.48 -10.26
C MET A 61 -5.57 5.64 -11.21
N THR A 62 -4.54 6.44 -10.94
CA THR A 62 -4.11 7.53 -11.82
C THR A 62 -3.55 7.02 -13.14
N PHE A 63 -2.85 5.89 -13.16
CA PHE A 63 -2.35 5.27 -14.41
C PHE A 63 -3.47 4.65 -15.25
N TYR A 64 -4.50 4.12 -14.60
CA TYR A 64 -5.60 3.40 -15.24
C TYR A 64 -6.92 4.19 -15.23
N SER A 65 -6.86 5.52 -15.12
CA SER A 65 -8.03 6.41 -14.96
C SER A 65 -9.07 6.28 -16.07
N ASN A 66 -8.65 5.84 -17.26
CA ASN A 66 -9.53 5.69 -18.43
C ASN A 66 -10.24 4.32 -18.49
N ARG A 67 -10.03 3.45 -17.51
CA ARG A 67 -10.66 2.12 -17.45
C ARG A 67 -12.01 2.20 -16.74
N PRO A 68 -12.99 1.35 -17.13
CA PRO A 68 -14.25 1.24 -16.41
C PRO A 68 -14.03 0.80 -14.97
N MET A 69 -14.88 1.26 -14.05
CA MET A 69 -14.70 1.07 -12.60
C MET A 69 -14.51 -0.40 -12.20
N LYS A 70 -15.24 -1.33 -12.83
CA LYS A 70 -15.07 -2.78 -12.57
C LYS A 70 -13.65 -3.27 -12.88
N GLN A 71 -13.06 -2.83 -13.99
CA GLN A 71 -11.68 -3.18 -14.33
C GLN A 71 -10.68 -2.48 -13.42
N LEU A 72 -10.95 -1.22 -13.05
CA LEU A 72 -10.10 -0.47 -12.14
C LEU A 72 -10.00 -1.14 -10.76
N ILE A 73 -11.12 -1.61 -10.22
CA ILE A 73 -11.18 -2.38 -8.97
C ILE A 73 -10.33 -3.65 -9.08
N LEU A 74 -10.49 -4.43 -10.15
CA LEU A 74 -9.72 -5.67 -10.35
C LEU A 74 -8.21 -5.40 -10.48
N ILE A 75 -7.83 -4.36 -11.23
CA ILE A 75 -6.42 -3.97 -11.39
C ILE A 75 -5.83 -3.58 -10.03
N CYS A 76 -6.53 -2.74 -9.26
CA CYS A 76 -6.03 -2.29 -7.96
C CYS A 76 -5.92 -3.47 -6.99
N LEU A 77 -6.96 -4.30 -6.88
CA LEU A 77 -6.96 -5.52 -6.04
C LEU A 77 -5.79 -6.43 -6.39
N GLY A 78 -5.58 -6.71 -7.68
CA GLY A 78 -4.46 -7.54 -8.13
C GLY A 78 -3.10 -6.91 -7.80
N CYS A 79 -2.95 -5.60 -8.01
CA CYS A 79 -1.71 -4.88 -7.73
C CYS A 79 -1.36 -4.90 -6.25
N PHE A 80 -2.24 -4.45 -5.35
CA PHE A 80 -1.88 -4.40 -3.94
C PHE A 80 -1.85 -5.78 -3.28
N LEU A 81 -2.66 -6.76 -3.73
CA LEU A 81 -2.51 -8.14 -3.26
C LEU A 81 -1.13 -8.69 -3.66
N GLY A 82 -0.73 -8.50 -4.93
CA GLY A 82 0.57 -8.94 -5.41
C GLY A 82 1.73 -8.28 -4.66
N VAL A 83 1.67 -6.96 -4.47
CA VAL A 83 2.70 -6.21 -3.73
C VAL A 83 2.73 -6.59 -2.26
N GLY A 84 1.58 -6.75 -1.59
CA GLY A 84 1.50 -7.16 -0.18
C GLY A 84 2.07 -8.56 0.06
N VAL A 85 1.74 -9.53 -0.80
CA VAL A 85 2.34 -10.87 -0.70
C VAL A 85 3.86 -10.83 -0.88
N ILE A 86 4.36 -10.03 -1.82
CA ILE A 86 5.81 -9.87 -2.02
C ILE A 86 6.46 -9.19 -0.80
N GLN A 87 5.85 -8.11 -0.28
CA GLN A 87 6.38 -7.37 0.87
C GLN A 87 6.44 -8.26 2.11
N GLU A 88 5.37 -8.98 2.43
CA GLU A 88 5.35 -9.91 3.58
C GLU A 88 6.37 -11.04 3.39
N SER A 89 6.50 -11.59 2.18
CA SER A 89 7.50 -12.63 1.90
C SER A 89 8.93 -12.12 2.13
N ILE A 90 9.24 -10.90 1.64
CA ILE A 90 10.55 -10.28 1.85
C ILE A 90 10.79 -10.05 3.35
N GLN A 91 9.80 -9.54 4.08
CA GLN A 91 9.89 -9.25 5.50
C GLN A 91 10.15 -10.51 6.33
N MET A 92 9.40 -11.59 6.08
CA MET A 92 9.60 -12.88 6.75
C MET A 92 11.00 -13.45 6.51
N LEU A 93 11.48 -13.39 5.26
CA LEU A 93 12.82 -13.85 4.89
C LEU A 93 13.94 -13.02 5.51
N SER A 94 13.74 -11.71 5.62
CA SER A 94 14.78 -10.78 6.10
C SER A 94 14.87 -10.72 7.63
N VAL A 95 13.78 -10.99 8.36
CA VAL A 95 13.78 -11.08 9.83
C VAL A 95 14.04 -12.52 10.31
N GLY A 96 13.89 -13.52 9.44
CA GLY A 96 14.13 -14.94 9.77
C GLY A 96 13.06 -15.57 10.65
N VAL A 97 11.90 -14.91 10.80
CA VAL A 97 10.78 -15.37 11.65
C VAL A 97 9.55 -15.61 10.76
N PHE A 98 9.08 -16.85 10.73
CA PHE A 98 7.88 -17.23 9.99
C PHE A 98 6.64 -17.15 10.90
N ASN A 99 6.02 -15.97 10.99
CA ASN A 99 4.75 -15.79 11.68
C ASN A 99 3.62 -15.51 10.69
N VAL A 100 2.99 -16.59 10.21
CA VAL A 100 1.90 -16.51 9.22
C VAL A 100 0.71 -15.70 9.72
N GLY A 101 0.40 -15.75 11.03
CA GLY A 101 -0.72 -15.01 11.60
C GLY A 101 -0.52 -13.50 11.54
N ALA A 102 0.68 -13.02 11.88
CA ALA A 102 1.05 -11.61 11.76
C ALA A 102 1.04 -11.16 10.29
N SER A 103 1.62 -11.95 9.39
CA SER A 103 1.62 -11.61 7.96
C SER A 103 0.24 -11.58 7.32
N LEU A 104 -0.68 -12.46 7.74
CA LEU A 104 -2.08 -12.40 7.29
C LEU A 104 -2.80 -11.17 7.84
N PHE A 105 -2.49 -10.76 9.06
CA PHE A 105 -3.04 -9.53 9.64
C PHE A 105 -2.55 -8.30 8.84
N ASP A 106 -1.24 -8.19 8.60
CA ASP A 106 -0.65 -7.09 7.85
C ASP A 106 -1.18 -7.02 6.42
N LEU A 107 -1.27 -8.18 5.73
CA LEU A 107 -1.91 -8.27 4.42
C LEU A 107 -3.38 -7.82 4.46
N GLY A 108 -4.11 -8.16 5.52
CA GLY A 108 -5.48 -7.68 5.74
C GLY A 108 -5.56 -6.15 5.84
N ILE A 109 -4.62 -5.52 6.55
CA ILE A 109 -4.51 -4.07 6.66
C ILE A 109 -4.14 -3.43 5.32
N ASP A 110 -3.23 -4.05 4.55
CA ASP A 110 -2.83 -3.57 3.22
C ASP A 110 -4.02 -3.56 2.25
N LEU A 111 -4.79 -4.65 2.24
CA LEU A 111 -6.02 -4.76 1.45
C LEU A 111 -7.03 -3.69 1.88
N ALA A 112 -7.24 -3.51 3.18
CA ALA A 112 -8.16 -2.50 3.70
C ALA A 112 -7.71 -1.08 3.31
N GLY A 113 -6.44 -0.74 3.54
CA GLY A 113 -5.85 0.55 3.18
C GLY A 113 -5.90 0.84 1.68
N GLY A 114 -5.54 -0.15 0.86
CA GLY A 114 -5.60 -0.07 -0.60
C GLY A 114 -7.01 0.11 -1.17
N THR A 115 -8.05 -0.33 -0.45
CA THR A 115 -9.45 -0.10 -0.88
C THR A 115 -9.99 1.30 -0.60
N ILE A 116 -9.38 2.08 0.31
CA ILE A 116 -9.85 3.43 0.67
C ILE A 116 -9.94 4.36 -0.56
N PRO A 117 -8.90 4.51 -1.40
CA PRO A 117 -8.99 5.29 -2.64
C PRO A 117 -10.11 4.85 -3.58
N LEU A 118 -10.35 3.53 -3.70
CA LEU A 118 -11.41 2.99 -4.55
C LEU A 118 -12.79 3.37 -4.02
N LEU A 119 -12.99 3.27 -2.70
CA LEU A 119 -14.22 3.68 -2.03
C LEU A 119 -14.46 5.18 -2.18
N ILE A 120 -13.43 6.00 -1.97
CA ILE A 120 -13.51 7.45 -2.17
C ILE A 120 -13.91 7.75 -3.62
N ASN A 121 -13.25 7.14 -4.60
CA ASN A 121 -13.57 7.34 -6.01
C ASN A 121 -15.00 6.89 -6.35
N PHE A 122 -15.44 5.75 -5.80
CA PHE A 122 -16.80 5.26 -5.98
C PHE A 122 -17.86 6.21 -5.41
N LEU A 123 -17.61 6.77 -4.21
CA LEU A 123 -18.52 7.68 -3.53
C LEU A 123 -18.56 9.08 -4.18
N LEU A 124 -17.42 9.55 -4.67
CA LEU A 124 -17.29 10.87 -5.32
C LEU A 124 -17.82 10.86 -6.75
N ILE A 125 -17.72 9.74 -7.46
CA ILE A 125 -18.43 9.53 -8.74
C ILE A 125 -19.89 9.21 -8.40
N LYS A 126 -20.63 10.23 -7.93
CA LYS A 126 -22.09 10.20 -8.06
C LYS A 126 -22.40 10.02 -9.54
N PRO A 127 -23.34 9.13 -9.93
CA PRO A 127 -23.84 9.15 -11.28
C PRO A 127 -24.40 10.55 -11.52
N SER A 128 -23.73 11.33 -12.37
CA SER A 128 -24.36 12.46 -13.03
C SER A 128 -25.59 11.87 -13.68
N LYS A 129 -26.76 12.07 -13.06
CA LYS A 129 -28.03 11.66 -13.63
C LYS A 129 -28.01 12.22 -15.05
N LYS A 130 -27.99 11.32 -16.05
CA LYS A 130 -28.19 11.67 -17.45
C LYS A 130 -29.24 12.78 -17.50
N LYS A 131 -28.87 13.97 -17.95
CA LYS A 131 -29.86 14.89 -18.52
C LYS A 131 -30.34 14.19 -19.79
N LEU A 132 -31.42 13.42 -19.64
CA LEU A 132 -32.34 13.11 -20.72
C LEU A 132 -33.12 14.40 -20.97
N VAL A 133 -32.65 15.19 -21.94
CA VAL A 133 -33.50 16.09 -22.74
C VAL A 133 -32.99 15.99 -24.16
#